data_AF-A0A7Y2FPV3-F1
#
_entry.id   AF-A0A7Y2FPV3-F1
#
_cell.length_a   1.000
_cell.length_b   1.000
_cell.length_c   1.000
_cell.angle_alpha   90.00
_cell.angle_beta   90.00
_cell.angle_gamma   90.00
#
_symmetry.space_group_name_H-M   'P 1'
#
loop_
_entity.id
_entity.type
_entity.pdbx_description
1 polymer ?
#
loop_
_entity_poly.entity_id
_entity_poly.type
_entity_poly.pdbx_seq_one_letter_code
_entity_poly.pdbx_strand_id
1 'polypeptide(L)' 'SKRGFGIPVDRWMREDLAPLTRDVLLDRSARERGIFEPAAIERLLQQHQQGEPRGDQIWALMMLELWYRTFIDR' A
#
# COMPACT_ATOMS: atom_id res chain seq x y z
N SER A 1 23.17 19.54 -3.16
CA SER A 1 22.13 19.18 -2.18
C SER A 1 22.31 17.71 -1.80
N LYS A 2 22.23 17.37 -0.51
CA LYS A 2 22.06 15.98 -0.07
C LYS A 2 20.63 15.55 -0.38
N ARG A 3 20.31 15.39 -1.67
CA ARG A 3 19.16 14.56 -2.04
C ARG A 3 19.61 13.14 -1.73
N GLY A 4 19.37 12.71 -0.50
CA GLY A 4 19.54 11.31 -0.12
C GLY A 4 18.88 10.46 -1.18
N PHE A 5 19.52 9.34 -1.54
CA PHE A 5 19.06 8.40 -2.54
C PHE A 5 17.53 8.31 -2.52
N GLY A 6 16.89 8.87 -3.54
CA GLY A 6 15.45 8.88 -3.63
C GLY A 6 15.00 7.43 -3.68
N ILE A 7 14.37 6.98 -2.60
CA ILE A 7 13.82 5.63 -2.55
C ILE A 7 12.80 5.54 -3.69
N PRO A 8 12.91 4.58 -4.61
CA PRO A 8 12.02 4.49 -5.77
C PRO A 8 10.70 3.85 -5.33
N VAL A 9 9.95 4.52 -4.45
CA VAL A 9 8.71 4.01 -3.83
C VAL A 9 7.70 3.60 -4.91
N ASP A 10 7.51 4.42 -5.95
CA ASP A 10 6.65 4.07 -7.08
C ASP A 10 7.06 2.77 -7.78
N ARG A 11 8.37 2.53 -7.94
CA ARG A 11 8.85 1.28 -8.54
C ARG A 11 8.57 0.11 -7.60
N TRP A 12 8.90 0.25 -6.33
CA TRP A 12 8.68 -0.79 -5.34
C TRP A 12 7.21 -1.17 -5.23
N MET A 13 6.31 -0.19 -5.16
CA MET A 13 4.87 -0.45 -5.04
C MET A 13 4.28 -1.06 -6.32
N ARG A 14 4.88 -0.80 -7.49
CA ARG A 14 4.45 -1.36 -8.78
C ARG A 14 5.03 -2.74 -9.07
N GLU A 15 6.26 -2.99 -8.66
CA GLU A 15 7.02 -4.21 -8.96
C GLU A 15 7.26 -5.01 -7.68
N ASP A 16 8.37 -4.72 -6.99
CA ASP A 16 8.96 -5.58 -5.95
C ASP A 16 8.00 -5.92 -4.80
N LEU A 17 7.15 -4.97 -4.40
CA LEU A 17 6.22 -5.06 -3.29
C LEU A 17 4.75 -5.08 -3.74
N ALA A 18 4.47 -5.16 -5.04
CA ALA A 18 3.10 -5.20 -5.53
C ALA A 18 2.29 -6.40 -5.00
N PRO A 19 2.84 -7.64 -4.95
CA PRO A 19 2.12 -8.77 -4.36
C PRO A 19 1.84 -8.55 -2.87
N LEU A 20 2.85 -8.14 -2.11
CA LEU A 20 2.72 -7.88 -0.67
C LEU A 20 1.68 -6.80 -0.38
N THR A 21 1.71 -5.70 -1.15
CA THR A 21 0.74 -4.62 -1.03
C THR A 21 -0.69 -5.12 -1.20
N ARG A 22 -0.93 -5.95 -2.24
CA ARG A 22 -2.25 -6.53 -2.50
C ARG A 22 -2.66 -7.44 -1.34
N ASP A 23 -1.77 -8.31 -0.90
CA ASP A 23 -2.05 -9.23 0.21
C ASP A 23 -2.38 -8.47 1.48
N VAL A 24 -1.63 -7.42 1.83
CA VAL A 24 -1.86 -6.63 3.05
C VAL A 24 -3.16 -5.83 2.97
N LEU A 25 -3.37 -5.07 1.89
CA LEU A 25 -4.49 -4.14 1.79
C LEU A 25 -5.82 -4.78 1.39
N LEU A 26 -5.78 -5.97 0.78
CA LEU A 26 -6.99 -6.71 0.38
C LEU A 26 -7.27 -7.92 1.26
N ASP A 27 -6.45 -8.18 2.30
CA ASP A 27 -6.72 -9.24 3.27
C ASP A 27 -8.06 -9.06 3.97
N ARG A 28 -8.56 -10.16 4.54
CA ARG A 28 -9.72 -10.15 5.43
C ARG A 28 -9.55 -9.18 6.61
N SER A 29 -8.38 -9.12 7.26
CA SER A 29 -8.15 -8.22 8.41
C SER A 29 -8.38 -6.75 8.03
N ALA A 30 -7.83 -6.33 6.89
CA ALA A 30 -7.94 -4.97 6.39
C ALA A 30 -9.39 -4.60 6.03
N ARG A 31 -10.14 -5.56 5.44
CA ARG A 31 -11.55 -5.39 5.09
C ARG A 31 -12.46 -5.30 6.32
N GLU A 32 -12.28 -6.21 7.27
CA GLU A 32 -13.11 -6.27 8.49
C GLU A 32 -12.87 -5.07 9.41
N ARG A 33 -11.69 -4.45 9.34
CA ARG A 33 -11.37 -3.23 10.10
C ARG A 33 -12.24 -2.04 9.70
N GLY A 34 -12.77 -2.00 8.48
CA GLY A 34 -13.66 -0.93 8.02
C GLY A 34 -13.00 0.44 7.84
N ILE A 35 -11.66 0.52 7.85
CA ILE A 35 -10.92 1.78 7.63
C ILE A 35 -10.81 2.12 6.14
N PHE A 36 -10.70 1.09 5.29
CA PHE A 36 -10.56 1.25 3.85
C PHE A 36 -11.81 0.74 3.14
N GLU A 37 -12.23 1.46 2.10
CA GLU A 37 -13.22 0.94 1.17
C GLU A 37 -12.53 -0.02 0.18
N PRO A 38 -12.88 -1.33 0.15
CA PRO A 38 -12.17 -2.31 -0.67
C PRO A 38 -12.14 -1.96 -2.16
N ALA A 39 -13.25 -1.46 -2.71
CA ALA A 39 -13.33 -1.05 -4.10
C ALA A 39 -12.40 0.13 -4.42
N ALA A 40 -12.25 1.08 -3.49
CA ALA A 40 -11.34 2.20 -3.65
C ALA A 40 -9.87 1.75 -3.65
N ILE A 41 -9.51 0.80 -2.79
CA ILE A 41 -8.17 0.20 -2.75
C ILE A 41 -7.88 -0.56 -4.04
N GLU A 42 -8.82 -1.39 -4.52
CA GLU A 42 -8.63 -2.12 -5.78
C GLU A 42 -8.41 -1.18 -6.96
N ARG A 43 -9.21 -0.11 -7.07
CA ARG A 43 -9.04 0.92 -8.10
C ARG A 43 -7.70 1.63 -7.98
N LEU A 44 -7.29 1.99 -6.76
CA LEU A 44 -6.00 2.64 -6.50
C LEU A 44 -4.83 1.79 -6.99
N LEU A 45 -4.85 0.50 -6.66
CA LEU A 45 -3.81 -0.45 -7.06
C LEU A 45 -3.81 -0.67 -8.57
N GLN A 46 -4.98 -0.75 -9.22
CA GLN A 46 -5.08 -0.86 -10.68
C GLN A 46 -4.52 0.39 -11.39
N GLN A 47 -4.90 1.59 -10.95
CA GLN A 47 -4.37 2.85 -11.50
C GLN A 47 -2.85 2.93 -11.38
N HIS A 48 -2.30 2.50 -10.25
CA HIS A 48 -0.85 2.48 -10.06
C HIS A 48 -0.14 1.49 -10.99
N GLN A 49 -0.74 0.32 -11.21
CA GLN A 49 -0.26 -0.69 -12.16
C GLN A 49 -0.32 -0.19 -13.62
N GLN A 50 -1.28 0.68 -13.94
CA GLN A 50 -1.38 1.34 -15.25
C GLN A 50 -0.37 2.49 -15.45
N GLY A 51 0.48 2.77 -14.45
CA GLY A 51 1.55 3.75 -14.55
C GLY A 51 1.30 5.05 -13.80
N GLU A 52 0.16 5.22 -13.13
CA GLU A 52 -0.07 6.42 -12.31
C GLU A 52 0.88 6.45 -11.10
N PRO A 53 1.47 7.61 -10.76
CA PRO A 53 2.42 7.75 -9.67
C PRO A 53 1.69 7.83 -8.32
N ARG A 54 1.26 6.66 -7.84
CA ARG A 54 0.49 6.48 -6.60
C ARG A 54 1.26 5.70 -5.54
N GLY A 55 2.56 5.47 -5.75
CA GLY A 55 3.40 4.67 -4.86
C GLY A 55 3.40 5.20 -3.43
N ASP A 56 3.56 6.50 -3.24
CA ASP A 56 3.59 7.10 -1.89
C ASP A 56 2.27 6.89 -1.13
N GLN A 57 1.13 6.99 -1.82
CA GLN A 57 -0.18 6.75 -1.24
C GLN A 57 -0.34 5.28 -0.83
N ILE A 58 0.04 4.36 -1.72
CA ILE A 58 -0.03 2.93 -1.47
C ILE A 58 0.90 2.54 -0.31
N TRP A 59 2.11 3.07 -0.27
CA TRP A 59 3.07 2.86 0.80
C TRP A 59 2.50 3.31 2.16
N ALA A 60 1.91 4.50 2.23
CA ALA A 60 1.31 5.01 3.46
C ALA A 60 0.18 4.09 3.97
N LEU A 61 -0.69 3.62 3.08
CA LEU A 61 -1.79 2.71 3.43
C LEU A 61 -1.25 1.35 3.90
N MET A 62 -0.25 0.80 3.21
CA MET A 62 0.37 -0.48 3.58
C MET A 62 1.01 -0.39 4.96
N MET A 63 1.76 0.69 5.23
CA MET A 63 2.39 0.90 6.54
C MET A 63 1.36 1.07 7.65
N LEU A 64 0.25 1.76 7.37
CA LEU A 64 -0.85 1.90 8.33
C LEU A 64 -1.46 0.54 8.71
N GLU A 65 -1.77 -0.31 7.72
CA GLU A 65 -2.32 -1.64 8.01
C GLU A 65 -1.31 -2.53 8.75
N LEU A 66 -0.04 -2.51 8.37
CA LEU A 66 1.00 -3.24 9.09
C LEU A 66 1.15 -2.76 10.54
N TRP A 67 1.00 -1.46 10.77
CA TRP A 67 1.00 -0.90 12.13
C TRP A 67 -0.19 -1.45 12.93
N TYR A 68 -1.39 -1.47 12.38
CA TYR A 68 -2.57 -2.05 13.05
C TYR A 68 -2.34 -3.53 13.41
N ARG A 69 -1.87 -4.34 12.46
CA ARG A 69 -1.56 -5.75 12.70
C ARG A 69 -0.51 -5.96 13.78
N THR A 70 0.44 -5.04 13.89
CA THR A 70 1.57 -5.16 14.83
C THR A 70 1.21 -4.69 16.25
N PHE A 71 0.36 -3.67 16.38
CA PHE A 71 0.15 -2.97 17.66
C PHE A 71 -1.28 -3.03 18.19
N ILE A 72 -2.29 -3.28 17.34
CA ILE A 72 -3.71 -3.27 17.73
C ILE A 72 -4.31 -4.68 17.74
N ASP A 73 -3.95 -5.52 16.77
CA ASP A 73 -4.48 -6.90 16.68
C ASP A 73 -3.75 -7.89 17.60
N ARG A 74 -2.81 -7.41 18.43
CA ARG A 74 -2.06 -8.23 19.39
C ARG A 74 -2.74 -8.35 20.74
#